data_AF-A0A949B1X9-F1
#
_entry.id   AF-A0A949B1X9-F1
#
_cell.length_a   1.000
_cell.length_b   1.000
_cell.length_c   1.000
_cell.angle_alpha   90.00
_cell.angle_beta   90.00
_cell.angle_gamma   90.00
#
_symmetry.space_group_name_H-M   'P 1'
#
loop_
_entity.id
_entity.type
_entity.pdbx_description
1 polymer ?
#
loop_
_entity_poly.entity_id
_entity_poly.type
_entity_poly.pdbx_seq_one_letter_code
_entity_poly.pdbx_strand_id
1 'polypeptide(L)' 'MGIYEISLATMICINIILAVGLNMITGFCGQISLGHAAFYGIGAYCAAILAKAGASLPVSLLMGLIMAGIV' A
#
# COMPACT_ATOMS: atom_id res chain seq x y z
N MET A 1 -1.63 -6.72 22.66
CA MET A 1 -1.94 -7.02 21.26
C MET A 1 -0.88 -7.94 20.71
N GLY A 2 -1.26 -9.11 20.18
CA GLY A 2 -0.31 -10.03 19.57
C GLY A 2 0.19 -9.51 18.21
N ILE A 3 1.37 -9.95 17.75
CA ILE A 3 1.92 -9.63 16.42
C ILE A 3 0.91 -9.92 15.29
N TYR A 4 0.08 -10.95 15.49
CA TYR A 4 -0.96 -11.37 14.57
C TYR A 4 -2.08 -10.32 14.42
N GLU A 5 -2.56 -9.75 15.52
CA GLU A 5 -3.63 -8.75 15.50
C GLU A 5 -3.17 -7.46 14.82
N ILE A 6 -1.92 -7.05 15.07
CA ILE A 6 -1.31 -5.86 14.43
C ILE A 6 -1.15 -6.07 12.93
N SER A 7 -0.69 -7.25 12.51
CA SER A 7 -0.53 -7.58 11.09
C SER A 7 -1.89 -7.65 10.38
N LEU A 8 -2.90 -8.23 11.02
CA LEU A 8 -4.26 -8.32 10.49
C LEU A 8 -4.91 -6.93 10.38
N ALA A 9 -4.78 -6.10 11.41
CA ALA A 9 -5.27 -4.71 11.38
C ALA A 9 -4.59 -3.90 10.27
N THR A 10 -3.28 -4.07 10.09
CA THR A 10 -2.52 -3.43 9.01
C THR A 10 -3.05 -3.84 7.63
N MET A 11 -3.28 -5.14 7.42
CA MET A 11 -3.81 -5.66 6.16
C MET A 11 -5.23 -5.16 5.88
N ILE A 12 -6.08 -5.08 6.91
CA ILE A 12 -7.44 -4.52 6.80
C ILE A 12 -7.38 -3.05 6.39
N CYS A 13 -6.58 -2.23 7.07
CA CYS A 13 -6.45 -0.80 6.74
C CYS A 13 -5.96 -0.58 5.30
N ILE A 14 -4.96 -1.34 4.86
CA ILE A 14 -4.43 -1.29 3.50
C ILE A 14 -5.52 -1.64 2.47
N ASN A 15 -6.26 -2.74 2.70
CA ASN A 15 -7.33 -3.17 1.80
C ASN A 15 -8.50 -2.17 1.73
N ILE A 16 -8.81 -1.46 2.82
CA ILE A 16 -9.81 -0.39 2.81
C ILE A 16 -9.35 0.76 1.89
N ILE A 17 -8.11 1.21 2.03
CA ILE A 17 -7.55 2.29 1.20
C ILE A 17 -7.57 1.88 -0.29
N LEU A 18 -7.19 0.63 -0.59
CA LEU A 18 -7.24 0.07 -1.95
C LEU A 18 -8.67 0.01 -2.50
N ALA A 19 -9.62 -0.51 -1.73
CA ALA A 19 -11.01 -0.62 -2.18
C ALA A 19 -11.62 0.75 -2.46
N VAL A 20 -11.34 1.75 -1.62
CA VAL A 20 -11.80 3.14 -1.82
C VAL A 20 -11.15 3.76 -3.06
N GLY A 21 -9.82 3.61 -3.23
CA GLY A 21 -9.11 4.13 -4.40
C GLY A 21 -9.59 3.49 -5.71
N LEU A 22 -9.82 2.17 -5.70
CA LEU A 22 -10.36 1.46 -6.86
C LEU A 22 -11.81 1.87 -7.14
N ASN A 23 -12.64 2.05 -6.11
CA ASN A 23 -14.01 2.53 -6.25
C ASN A 23 -14.05 3.95 -6.82
N MET A 24 -13.09 4.82 -6.48
CA MET A 24 -12.97 6.13 -7.11
C MET A 24 -12.70 6.02 -8.63
N ILE A 25 -11.75 5.18 -9.05
CA ILE A 25 -11.37 5.06 -10.47
C ILE A 25 -12.45 4.36 -11.29
N THR A 26 -12.94 3.22 -10.80
CA THR A 26 -13.95 2.41 -11.52
C THR A 26 -15.35 3.02 -11.44
N GLY A 27 -15.71 3.61 -10.30
CA GLY A 27 -17.03 4.19 -10.07
C GLY A 27 -17.23 5.57 -10.73
N PHE A 28 -16.26 6.48 -10.60
CA PHE A 28 -16.41 7.85 -11.12
C PHE A 28 -15.80 8.06 -12.51
N CYS A 29 -14.72 7.37 -12.86
CA CYS A 29 -14.07 7.51 -14.18
C CYS A 29 -14.43 6.38 -15.16
N GLY A 30 -15.06 5.29 -14.71
CA GLY A 30 -15.48 4.17 -15.57
C GLY A 30 -14.33 3.33 -16.17
N GLN A 31 -13.09 3.51 -15.68
CA GLN A 31 -11.91 2.81 -16.21
C GLN A 31 -11.60 1.53 -15.43
N ILE A 32 -11.20 0.46 -16.12
CA ILE A 32 -10.66 -0.75 -15.50
C ILE A 32 -9.23 -0.46 -15.04
N SER A 33 -9.02 -0.41 -13.73
CA SER A 33 -7.72 -0.08 -13.15
C SER A 33 -6.79 -1.30 -13.10
N LEU A 34 -6.06 -1.53 -14.19
CA LEU A 34 -5.01 -2.56 -14.27
C LEU A 34 -3.74 -2.17 -13.49
N GLY A 35 -3.46 -0.86 -13.35
CA GLY A 35 -2.27 -0.36 -12.66
C GLY A 35 -2.37 -0.32 -11.13
N HIS A 36 -3.56 -0.40 -10.55
CA HIS A 36 -3.76 -0.28 -9.10
C HIS A 36 -3.01 -1.35 -8.30
N ALA A 37 -3.04 -2.60 -8.78
CA ALA A 37 -2.31 -3.71 -8.17
C ALA A 37 -0.79 -3.57 -8.34
N ALA A 38 -0.33 -2.98 -9.45
CA ALA A 38 1.09 -2.73 -9.70
C ALA A 38 1.64 -1.67 -8.73
N PHE A 39 0.95 -0.52 -8.58
CA PHE A 39 1.34 0.52 -7.63
C PHE A 39 1.31 0.05 -6.18
N TYR A 40 0.28 -0.73 -5.83
CA TYR A 40 0.20 -1.37 -4.52
C TYR A 40 1.40 -2.28 -4.25
N GLY A 41 1.73 -3.17 -5.19
CA GLY A 41 2.85 -4.09 -5.06
C GLY A 41 4.18 -3.37 -4.90
N ILE A 42 4.46 -2.36 -5.72
CA ILE A 42 5.73 -1.61 -5.70
C ILE A 42 5.91 -0.87 -4.36
N GLY A 43 4.89 -0.14 -3.91
CA GLY A 43 4.96 0.61 -2.65
C GLY A 43 5.08 -0.29 -1.43
N ALA A 44 4.30 -1.38 -1.37
CA ALA A 44 4.31 -2.33 -0.26
C ALA A 44 5.64 -3.10 -0.17
N TYR A 45 6.18 -3.56 -1.30
CA TYR A 45 7.44 -4.32 -1.32
C TYR A 45 8.63 -3.44 -0.94
N CYS A 46 8.66 -2.19 -1.41
CA CYS A 46 9.70 -1.23 -1.04
C CYS A 46 9.65 -0.92 0.46
N ALA A 47 8.46 -0.66 1.02
CA ALA A 47 8.29 -0.43 2.46
C ALA A 47 8.67 -1.67 3.29
N ALA A 48 8.34 -2.88 2.83
CA ALA A 48 8.67 -4.13 3.52
C ALA A 48 10.18 -4.40 3.55
N ILE A 49 10.90 -4.15 2.45
CA ILE A 49 12.37 -4.28 2.40
C ILE A 49 13.03 -3.29 3.37
N LEU A 50 12.59 -2.03 3.39
CA LEU A 50 13.12 -1.00 4.28
C LEU A 50 12.82 -1.31 5.76
N ALA A 51 11.60 -1.78 6.06
CA ALA A 51 11.24 -2.22 7.40
C ALA A 51 12.11 -3.41 7.86
N LYS A 52 12.39 -4.36 6.96
CA LYS A 52 13.30 -5.49 7.24
C LYS A 52 14.76 -5.03 7.42
N ALA A 53 15.17 -3.96 6.74
CA ALA A 53 16.48 -3.34 6.90
C ALA A 53 16.64 -2.52 8.19
N GLY A 54 15.59 -2.43 9.02
CA GLY A 54 15.62 -1.71 10.30
C GLY A 54 15.23 -0.23 10.21
N ALA A 55 14.71 0.22 9.07
CA ALA A 55 14.19 1.59 8.95
C ALA A 55 12.91 1.78 9.78
N SER A 56 12.74 2.96 10.33
CA SER A 56 11.54 3.31 11.10
C SER A 56 10.30 3.28 10.21
N LEU A 57 9.15 2.90 10.80
CA LEU A 57 7.87 2.77 10.10
C LEU A 57 7.53 4.02 9.23
N PRO A 58 7.72 5.27 9.69
CA PRO A 58 7.40 6.44 8.87
C PRO A 58 8.30 6.57 7.64
N VAL A 59 9.59 6.25 7.78
CA VAL A 59 10.57 6.34 6.68
C VAL A 59 10.28 5.28 5.63
N SER A 60 9.99 4.04 6.07
CA SER A 60 9.62 2.93 5.17
C SER A 60 8.35 3.24 4.38
N LEU A 61 7.35 3.85 5.02
CA LEU A 61 6.11 4.30 4.37
C LEU A 61 6.35 5.41 3.36
N LEU A 62 7.14 6.44 3.74
CA LEU A 62 7.41 7.59 2.87
C LEU A 62 8.18 7.16 1.62
N MET A 63 9.20 6.31 1.78
CA MET A 63 9.97 5.76 0.67
C MET A 63 9.13 4.86 -0.23
N GLY A 64 8.25 4.04 0.35
CA GLY A 64 7.30 3.24 -0.43
C GLY A 64 6.34 4.11 -1.27
N LEU A 65 5.87 5.22 -0.71
CA LEU A 65 5.03 6.19 -1.43
C LEU A 65 5.77 6.85 -2.59
N ILE A 66 7.01 7.30 -2.36
CA ILE A 66 7.85 7.92 -3.40
C ILE A 66 8.09 6.92 -4.53
N MET A 67 8.46 5.68 -4.20
CA MET A 67 8.78 4.65 -5.19
C MET A 67 7.55 4.25 -6.01
N ALA A 68 6.36 4.18 -5.38
CA ALA A 68 5.12 3.93 -6.08
C ALA A 68 4.71 5.08 -7.01
N GLY A 69 5.01 6.33 -6.65
CA GLY A 69 4.69 7.52 -7.46
C GLY A 69 5.67 7.83 -8.59
N ILE A 70 6.83 7.18 -8.65
CA ILE A 70 7.80 7.30 -9.76
C ILE A 70 7.38 6.48 -10.97
N VAL A 71 6.63 5.40 -10.77
CA VAL A 71 6.14 4.49 -11.81
C VAL A 71 4.82 5.02 -12.39
#